data_AF-A0A8S3CV01-F1
#
_entry.id   AF-A0A8S3CV01-F1
#
_cell.length_a   1.000
_cell.length_b   1.000
_cell.length_c   1.000
_cell.angle_alpha   90.00
_cell.angle_beta   90.00
_cell.angle_gamma   90.00
#
_symmetry.space_group_name_H-M   'P 1'
#
loop_
_entity.id
_entity.type
_entity.pdbx_description
1 polymer ?
#
loop_
_entity_poly.entity_id
_entity_poly.type
_entity_poly.pdbx_seq_one_letter_code
_entity_poly.pdbx_strand_id
1 'polypeptide(L)'
;MQIIEEAYQQGKPEVLLDKYRIDLKEFIQFNRTNSSKQRPVRRQIGCKIQESLREERFNSPPLVTSTPSYGKALAWCPFLTEWFKSSAGKKPVLDFPSAIDACIDGILQEARRCETSSVCIHLYTRESFLYRVLNTALRDSDHSKLATLGPLCFLIRDYSRTCIDYIGTVYRGVQLSLTSILSYKQAVGSWRTWPSYTSTSKNRKMAEFRGNTLFIIEITNTKLSSPRAYDVTEISQFPSEEEVLLPAGVSFQVISVEQDLKQKYII
;
A
#
# COMPACT_ATOMS: atom_id res chain seq x y z
N MET A 1 17.31 -18.89 0.83
CA MET A 1 18.21 -18.13 1.72
C MET A 1 19.00 -19.02 2.70
N GLN A 2 18.59 -20.27 2.93
CA GLN A 2 19.20 -21.18 3.90
C GLN A 2 20.68 -21.52 3.62
N ILE A 3 21.06 -21.63 2.33
CA ILE A 3 22.42 -21.96 1.89
C ILE A 3 23.48 -20.96 2.36
N ILE A 4 23.16 -19.66 2.36
CA ILE A 4 24.11 -18.60 2.74
C ILE A 4 24.36 -18.64 4.25
N GLU A 5 23.30 -18.79 5.03
CA GLU A 5 23.38 -18.82 6.50
C GLU A 5 24.06 -20.09 7.00
N GLU A 6 23.76 -21.26 6.41
CA GLU A 6 24.45 -22.52 6.75
C GLU A 6 25.96 -22.42 6.50
N ALA A 7 26.36 -21.84 5.37
CA ALA A 7 27.77 -21.66 5.05
C ALA A 7 28.46 -20.66 6.00
N TYR A 8 27.76 -19.59 6.38
CA TYR A 8 28.25 -18.62 7.36
C TYR A 8 28.44 -19.27 8.74
N GLN A 9 27.47 -20.06 9.21
CA GLN A 9 27.55 -20.80 10.47
C GLN A 9 28.66 -21.85 10.48
N GLN A 10 28.97 -22.44 9.31
CA GLN A 10 30.09 -23.37 9.13
C GLN A 10 31.44 -22.67 8.97
N GLY A 11 31.50 -21.33 9.05
CA GLY A 11 32.75 -20.57 8.90
C GLY A 11 33.36 -20.65 7.49
N LYS A 12 32.54 -20.94 6.46
CA LYS A 12 33.03 -20.97 5.09
C LYS A 12 33.41 -19.56 4.62
N PRO A 13 34.49 -19.39 3.87
CA PRO A 13 34.93 -18.08 3.40
C PRO A 13 34.00 -17.53 2.29
N GLU A 14 33.32 -18.40 1.55
CA GLU A 14 32.48 -18.01 0.43
C GLU A 14 31.30 -18.96 0.20
N VAL A 15 30.32 -18.47 -0.56
CA VAL A 15 29.13 -19.22 -1.01
C VAL A 15 28.91 -18.99 -2.50
N LEU A 16 28.70 -20.07 -3.24
CA LEU A 16 28.35 -20.03 -4.66
C LEU A 16 26.83 -20.09 -4.84
N LEU A 17 26.27 -19.16 -5.62
CA LEU A 17 24.86 -19.03 -5.91
C LEU A 17 24.67 -18.80 -7.40
N ASP A 18 24.37 -19.84 -8.19
CA ASP A 18 24.20 -19.73 -9.64
C ASP A 18 25.31 -18.89 -10.32
N LYS A 19 24.96 -17.66 -10.72
CA LYS A 19 25.82 -16.67 -11.40
C LYS A 19 26.62 -15.78 -10.44
N TYR A 20 26.54 -16.01 -9.15
CA TYR A 20 27.13 -15.18 -8.10
C TYR A 20 28.01 -15.98 -7.16
N ARG A 21 28.96 -15.29 -6.55
CA ARG A 21 29.77 -15.76 -5.43
C ARG A 21 29.70 -14.70 -4.35
N ILE A 22 29.41 -15.08 -3.12
CA ILE A 22 29.41 -14.18 -1.96
C ILE A 22 30.65 -14.49 -1.14
N ASP A 23 31.52 -13.51 -0.95
CA ASP A 23 32.59 -13.54 0.04
C ASP A 23 31.99 -13.17 1.39
N LEU A 24 32.03 -14.13 2.33
CA LEU A 24 31.44 -13.98 3.66
C LEU A 24 32.39 -13.28 4.65
N LYS A 25 33.66 -13.11 4.31
CA LYS A 25 34.63 -12.36 5.12
C LYS A 25 34.51 -10.87 4.86
N GLU A 26 34.53 -10.51 3.58
CA GLU A 26 34.46 -9.11 3.15
C GLU A 26 33.02 -8.61 2.97
N PHE A 27 32.04 -9.51 3.03
CA PHE A 27 30.64 -9.22 2.76
C PHE A 27 30.44 -8.54 1.39
N ILE A 28 31.01 -9.15 0.35
CA ILE A 28 30.90 -8.68 -1.04
C ILE A 28 30.32 -9.78 -1.92
N GLN A 29 29.34 -9.45 -2.75
CA GLN A 29 28.85 -10.32 -3.80
C GLN A 29 29.49 -9.97 -5.13
N PHE A 30 30.03 -11.00 -5.80
CA PHE A 30 30.63 -10.94 -7.12
C PHE A 30 29.73 -11.61 -8.14
N ASN A 31 29.57 -11.00 -9.31
CA ASN A 31 29.01 -11.70 -10.47
C ASN A 31 30.11 -12.53 -11.15
N ARG A 32 29.90 -13.84 -11.26
CA ARG A 32 30.88 -14.80 -11.81
C ARG A 32 31.14 -14.61 -13.30
N THR A 33 30.18 -14.04 -14.04
CA THR A 33 30.34 -13.76 -15.47
C THR A 33 30.85 -12.34 -15.74
N ASN A 34 30.90 -11.47 -14.71
CA ASN A 34 31.35 -10.10 -14.87
C ASN A 34 31.98 -9.58 -13.56
N SER A 35 33.31 -9.64 -13.47
CA SER A 35 34.10 -9.23 -12.29
C SER A 35 33.97 -7.75 -11.92
N SER A 36 33.53 -6.89 -12.85
CA SER A 36 33.27 -5.47 -12.58
C SER A 36 31.95 -5.23 -11.82
N LYS A 37 31.04 -6.21 -11.83
CA LYS A 37 29.75 -6.14 -11.12
C LYS A 37 29.87 -6.74 -9.73
N GLN A 38 30.28 -5.90 -8.80
CA GLN A 38 30.36 -6.23 -7.38
C GLN A 38 29.36 -5.38 -6.59
N ARG A 39 28.83 -5.91 -5.50
CA ARG A 39 28.00 -5.14 -4.57
C ARG A 39 28.27 -5.55 -3.13
N PRO A 40 28.31 -4.59 -2.19
CA PRO A 40 28.36 -4.93 -0.77
C PRO A 40 27.08 -5.69 -0.39
N VAL A 41 27.24 -6.67 0.47
CA VAL A 41 26.13 -7.35 1.14
C VAL A 41 26.23 -7.08 2.63
N ARG A 42 25.12 -7.20 3.34
CA ARG A 42 25.11 -7.09 4.80
C ARG A 42 24.36 -8.27 5.37
N ARG A 43 24.91 -8.91 6.40
CA ARG A 43 24.16 -9.90 7.17
C ARG A 43 23.17 -9.15 8.05
N GLN A 44 21.89 -9.52 7.94
CA GLN A 44 20.84 -9.03 8.81
C GLN A 44 20.26 -10.25 9.53
N ILE A 45 20.43 -10.30 10.85
CA ILE A 45 19.76 -11.30 11.67
C ILE A 45 18.31 -10.86 11.76
N GLY A 46 17.46 -11.44 10.92
CA GLY A 46 16.02 -11.29 11.09
C GLY A 46 15.62 -11.98 12.38
N CYS A 47 15.17 -11.21 13.37
CA CYS A 47 14.26 -11.76 14.37
C CYS A 47 13.12 -12.40 13.58
N LYS A 48 12.65 -13.60 13.97
CA LYS A 48 11.54 -14.31 13.29
C LYS A 48 10.23 -13.51 13.23
N ILE A 49 10.19 -12.33 13.85
CA ILE A 49 9.31 -11.23 13.47
C ILE A 49 10.00 -10.45 12.35
N GLN A 50 9.96 -10.96 11.12
CA GLN A 50 9.99 -10.04 9.99
C GLN A 50 8.68 -9.29 10.06
N GLU A 51 8.66 -8.18 10.80
CA GLU A 51 7.97 -7.00 10.30
C GLU A 51 8.63 -6.72 8.95
N SER A 52 8.17 -7.36 7.86
CA SER A 52 8.48 -6.83 6.54
C SER A 52 7.70 -5.53 6.45
N LEU A 53 8.32 -4.50 7.00
CA LEU A 53 7.84 -3.15 7.02
C LEU A 53 7.78 -2.71 5.56
N ARG A 54 6.57 -2.53 5.05
CA ARG A 54 6.34 -2.19 3.63
C ARG A 54 6.64 -0.72 3.36
N GLU A 55 7.92 -0.33 3.44
CA GLU A 55 8.37 1.06 3.35
C GLU A 55 7.76 1.82 2.15
N GLU A 56 7.67 1.18 0.99
CA GLU A 56 7.19 1.80 -0.24
C GLU A 56 5.69 2.12 -0.28
N ARG A 57 4.86 1.45 0.52
CA ARG A 57 3.40 1.70 0.57
C ARG A 57 3.06 3.03 1.21
N PHE A 58 3.93 3.45 2.11
CA PHE A 58 3.85 4.69 2.83
C PHE A 58 4.49 5.85 2.04
N ASN A 59 5.43 5.57 1.13
CA ASN A 59 6.21 6.58 0.40
C ASN A 59 5.54 7.18 -0.84
N SER A 60 4.38 6.66 -1.24
CA SER A 60 3.66 7.16 -2.40
C SER A 60 2.90 8.45 -2.02
N PRO A 61 3.32 9.64 -2.51
CA PRO A 61 2.61 10.87 -2.21
C PRO A 61 1.21 10.76 -2.84
N PRO A 62 0.15 11.07 -2.09
CA PRO A 62 -1.16 11.23 -2.69
C PRO A 62 -1.13 12.47 -3.59
N LEU A 63 -1.52 12.30 -4.86
CA LEU A 63 -1.88 13.44 -5.70
C LEU A 63 -3.18 14.01 -5.14
N VAL A 64 -3.14 15.29 -4.79
CA VAL A 64 -4.27 15.96 -4.14
C VAL A 64 -5.09 16.65 -5.22
N THR A 65 -6.36 16.26 -5.37
CA THR A 65 -7.33 17.03 -6.15
C THR A 65 -8.06 18.00 -5.21
N SER A 66 -8.30 19.22 -5.67
CA SER A 66 -8.96 20.28 -4.90
C SER A 66 -10.48 20.18 -4.90
N THR A 67 -11.06 19.13 -5.50
CA THR A 67 -12.52 18.99 -5.65
C THR A 67 -13.10 18.11 -4.54
N PRO A 68 -13.96 18.64 -3.66
CA PRO A 68 -14.68 17.84 -2.68
C PRO A 68 -15.68 16.90 -3.37
N SER A 69 -15.70 15.62 -3.03
CA SER A 69 -16.64 14.62 -3.60
C SER A 69 -17.81 14.28 -2.68
N TYR A 70 -18.22 15.21 -1.81
CA TYR A 70 -19.26 14.96 -0.81
C TYR A 70 -20.65 14.68 -1.44
N GLY A 71 -21.36 13.67 -0.92
CA GLY A 71 -22.81 13.56 -1.04
C GLY A 71 -23.41 12.61 -2.08
N LYS A 72 -22.61 11.84 -2.85
CA LYS A 72 -23.15 10.78 -3.72
C LYS A 72 -22.50 9.44 -3.38
N ALA A 73 -23.30 8.41 -3.12
CA ALA A 73 -22.87 7.07 -2.68
C ALA A 73 -21.87 6.34 -3.63
N LEU A 74 -21.61 6.90 -4.82
CA LEU A 74 -20.61 6.43 -5.78
C LEU A 74 -19.49 7.45 -6.06
N ALA A 75 -19.65 8.74 -5.70
CA ALA A 75 -18.67 9.80 -5.99
C ALA A 75 -17.37 9.71 -5.16
N TRP A 76 -17.38 8.92 -4.08
CA TRP A 76 -16.19 8.62 -3.29
C TRP A 76 -15.09 7.92 -4.09
N CYS A 77 -15.38 7.19 -5.16
CA CYS A 77 -14.34 6.65 -6.04
C CYS A 77 -14.73 6.90 -7.51
N PRO A 78 -14.20 7.97 -8.14
CA PRO A 78 -14.45 8.28 -9.55
C PRO A 78 -14.17 7.08 -10.46
N PHE A 79 -13.09 6.35 -10.16
CA PHE A 79 -12.69 5.14 -10.88
C PHE A 79 -13.77 4.04 -10.85
N LEU A 80 -14.39 3.78 -9.70
CA LEU A 80 -15.49 2.82 -9.60
C LEU A 80 -16.76 3.33 -10.30
N THR A 81 -17.06 4.62 -10.15
CA THR A 81 -18.21 5.24 -10.83
C THR A 81 -18.10 5.06 -12.34
N GLU A 82 -16.92 5.30 -12.90
CA GLU A 82 -16.70 5.16 -14.33
C GLU A 82 -16.63 3.72 -14.78
N TRP A 83 -16.05 2.82 -13.99
CA TRP A 83 -16.11 1.39 -14.28
C TRP A 83 -17.56 0.91 -14.41
N PHE A 84 -18.46 1.31 -13.50
CA PHE A 84 -19.89 1.01 -13.59
C PHE A 84 -20.59 1.66 -14.81
N LYS A 85 -20.11 2.81 -15.28
CA LYS A 85 -20.66 3.52 -16.44
C LYS A 85 -20.15 2.97 -17.77
N SER A 86 -18.87 2.60 -17.83
CA SER A 86 -18.27 1.93 -18.97
C SER A 86 -18.94 0.56 -19.12
N SER A 87 -19.23 0.16 -20.34
CA SER A 87 -20.05 -1.01 -20.68
C SER A 87 -19.53 -2.37 -20.18
N ALA A 88 -18.44 -2.42 -19.40
CA ALA A 88 -17.93 -3.61 -18.70
C ALA A 88 -18.89 -4.18 -17.63
N GLY A 89 -19.91 -3.42 -17.23
CA GLY A 89 -21.07 -3.95 -16.47
C GLY A 89 -22.05 -4.79 -17.31
N LYS A 90 -21.88 -4.85 -18.64
CA LYS A 90 -22.75 -5.58 -19.59
C LYS A 90 -21.89 -6.32 -20.64
N LYS A 91 -21.34 -7.47 -20.22
CA LYS A 91 -20.52 -8.46 -20.96
C LYS A 91 -19.09 -8.03 -21.38
N PRO A 92 -18.07 -8.88 -21.14
CA PRO A 92 -16.69 -8.61 -21.53
C PRO A 92 -16.38 -9.12 -22.95
N VAL A 93 -15.70 -8.30 -23.75
CA VAL A 93 -14.93 -8.74 -24.93
C VAL A 93 -13.60 -8.00 -24.92
N LEU A 94 -12.52 -8.70 -24.62
CA LEU A 94 -11.14 -8.47 -25.10
C LEU A 94 -10.24 -9.59 -24.59
N ASP A 95 -9.35 -10.10 -25.46
CA ASP A 95 -8.41 -11.22 -25.31
C ASP A 95 -7.24 -10.94 -24.32
N PHE A 96 -7.63 -10.58 -23.11
CA PHE A 96 -6.95 -10.65 -21.83
C PHE A 96 -7.36 -11.87 -20.95
N PRO A 97 -8.28 -12.81 -21.34
CA PRO A 97 -8.77 -13.88 -20.48
C PRO A 97 -7.67 -14.78 -19.98
N SER A 98 -6.68 -15.22 -20.75
CA SER A 98 -5.71 -16.20 -20.20
C SER A 98 -4.90 -15.68 -19.00
N ALA A 99 -4.62 -14.37 -18.94
CA ALA A 99 -3.92 -13.74 -17.82
C ALA A 99 -4.87 -13.29 -16.70
N ILE A 100 -6.07 -12.81 -17.05
CA ILE A 100 -7.10 -12.48 -16.08
C ILE A 100 -7.73 -13.73 -15.50
N ASP A 101 -8.07 -14.74 -16.27
CA ASP A 101 -8.50 -16.08 -15.86
C ASP A 101 -7.41 -16.79 -15.09
N ALA A 102 -6.11 -16.65 -15.39
CA ALA A 102 -5.07 -17.20 -14.49
C ALA A 102 -4.97 -16.41 -13.17
N CYS A 103 -5.17 -15.10 -13.19
CA CYS A 103 -5.17 -14.26 -11.99
C CYS A 103 -6.46 -14.45 -11.16
N ILE A 104 -7.60 -14.53 -11.83
CA ILE A 104 -8.93 -14.84 -11.31
C ILE A 104 -8.92 -16.27 -10.83
N ASP A 105 -8.41 -17.25 -11.54
CA ASP A 105 -8.27 -18.65 -11.10
C ASP A 105 -7.30 -18.75 -9.94
N GLY A 106 -6.20 -18.00 -9.92
CA GLY A 106 -5.31 -17.92 -8.76
C GLY A 106 -6.01 -17.32 -7.53
N ILE A 107 -6.73 -16.20 -7.72
CA ILE A 107 -7.54 -15.56 -6.69
C ILE A 107 -8.70 -16.47 -6.26
N LEU A 108 -9.34 -17.18 -7.19
CA LEU A 108 -10.48 -18.07 -6.99
C LEU A 108 -10.05 -19.40 -6.37
N GLN A 109 -8.87 -19.92 -6.68
CA GLN A 109 -8.30 -21.12 -6.06
C GLN A 109 -7.90 -20.83 -4.61
N GLU A 110 -7.35 -19.64 -4.35
CA GLU A 110 -7.09 -19.15 -3.00
C GLU A 110 -8.41 -18.83 -2.27
N ALA A 111 -9.39 -18.26 -2.96
CA ALA A 111 -10.73 -17.97 -2.44
C ALA A 111 -11.65 -19.19 -2.29
N ARG A 112 -11.33 -20.33 -2.91
CA ARG A 112 -11.96 -21.62 -2.59
C ARG A 112 -11.47 -22.16 -1.24
N ARG A 113 -10.42 -21.55 -0.66
CA ARG A 113 -9.87 -21.90 0.66
C ARG A 113 -10.27 -20.92 1.77
N CYS A 114 -10.73 -19.70 1.46
CA CYS A 114 -11.19 -18.66 2.40
C CYS A 114 -12.28 -17.77 1.77
N GLU A 115 -13.20 -17.19 2.55
CA GLU A 115 -14.24 -16.25 2.07
C GLU A 115 -13.66 -15.19 1.10
N THR A 116 -14.11 -15.24 -0.15
CA THR A 116 -13.49 -14.70 -1.39
C THR A 116 -12.98 -13.26 -1.33
N SER A 117 -13.68 -12.40 -0.60
CA SER A 117 -13.45 -10.97 -0.63
C SER A 117 -12.39 -10.53 0.42
N SER A 118 -12.15 -11.36 1.44
CA SER A 118 -11.05 -11.21 2.40
C SER A 118 -9.68 -11.38 1.73
N VAL A 119 -9.60 -12.29 0.74
CA VAL A 119 -8.39 -12.57 -0.05
C VAL A 119 -7.94 -11.32 -0.81
N CYS A 120 -8.86 -10.51 -1.32
CA CYS A 120 -8.51 -9.28 -2.03
C CYS A 120 -7.85 -8.25 -1.11
N ILE A 121 -8.35 -8.07 0.13
CA ILE A 121 -7.68 -7.23 1.12
C ILE A 121 -6.35 -7.86 1.52
N HIS A 122 -6.31 -9.16 1.77
CA HIS A 122 -5.06 -9.86 2.09
C HIS A 122 -4.00 -9.62 1.01
N LEU A 123 -4.31 -9.90 -0.27
CA LEU A 123 -3.43 -9.65 -1.42
C LEU A 123 -3.03 -8.18 -1.58
N TYR A 124 -3.96 -7.24 -1.34
CA TYR A 124 -3.67 -5.81 -1.33
C TYR A 124 -2.71 -5.43 -0.21
N THR A 125 -2.77 -6.12 0.93
CA THR A 125 -1.83 -5.92 2.03
C THR A 125 -0.50 -6.66 1.83
N ARG A 126 -0.35 -7.48 0.79
CA ARG A 126 0.95 -8.13 0.54
C ARG A 126 1.99 -7.15 0.02
N GLU A 127 3.26 -7.43 0.31
CA GLU A 127 4.36 -6.79 -0.40
C GLU A 127 4.42 -7.30 -1.84
N SER A 128 3.56 -6.75 -2.69
CA SER A 128 3.40 -7.16 -4.08
C SER A 128 3.25 -5.94 -5.00
N PHE A 129 3.34 -6.18 -6.31
CA PHE A 129 3.07 -5.13 -7.29
C PHE A 129 1.61 -4.66 -7.27
N LEU A 130 0.68 -5.47 -6.74
CA LEU A 130 -0.76 -5.26 -6.86
C LEU A 130 -1.20 -3.92 -6.28
N TYR A 131 -0.85 -3.65 -5.02
CA TYR A 131 -1.24 -2.40 -4.36
C TYR A 131 -0.57 -1.18 -5.02
N ARG A 132 0.65 -1.36 -5.56
CA ARG A 132 1.40 -0.30 -6.24
C ARG A 132 0.69 0.08 -7.54
N VAL A 133 0.40 -0.91 -8.38
CA VAL A 133 -0.30 -0.72 -9.66
C VAL A 133 -1.70 -0.15 -9.42
N LEU A 134 -2.42 -0.66 -8.42
CA LEU A 134 -3.75 -0.16 -8.06
C LEU A 134 -3.72 1.30 -7.62
N ASN A 135 -2.89 1.63 -6.62
CA ASN A 135 -2.83 2.98 -6.06
C ASN A 135 -2.25 4.00 -7.05
N THR A 136 -1.33 3.60 -7.93
CA THR A 136 -0.83 4.47 -9.01
C THR A 136 -1.91 4.74 -10.04
N ALA A 137 -2.63 3.72 -10.51
CA ALA A 137 -3.73 3.91 -11.45
C ALA A 137 -4.82 4.85 -10.90
N LEU A 138 -5.16 4.70 -9.61
CA LEU A 138 -6.10 5.58 -8.93
C LEU A 138 -5.59 7.03 -8.82
N ARG A 139 -4.32 7.24 -8.50
CA ARG A 139 -3.71 8.57 -8.40
C ARG A 139 -3.63 9.29 -9.74
N ASP A 140 -3.23 8.57 -10.77
CA ASP A 140 -3.01 9.11 -12.10
C ASP A 140 -4.32 9.22 -12.91
N SER A 141 -5.44 8.75 -12.33
CA SER A 141 -6.72 8.61 -13.04
C SER A 141 -6.54 7.82 -14.35
N ASP A 142 -5.77 6.72 -14.30
CA ASP A 142 -5.46 5.92 -15.48
C ASP A 142 -6.64 5.02 -15.85
N HIS A 143 -7.57 5.59 -16.62
CA HIS A 143 -8.77 4.92 -17.09
C HIS A 143 -8.48 3.71 -17.99
N SER A 144 -7.28 3.60 -18.58
CA SER A 144 -6.89 2.44 -19.40
C SER A 144 -6.87 1.13 -18.58
N LYS A 145 -6.75 1.24 -17.25
CA LYS A 145 -6.72 0.09 -16.33
C LYS A 145 -8.07 -0.20 -15.67
N LEU A 146 -9.15 0.50 -16.03
CA LEU A 146 -10.48 0.31 -15.43
C LEU A 146 -10.98 -1.14 -15.59
N ALA A 147 -10.81 -1.73 -16.78
CA ALA A 147 -11.28 -3.08 -17.06
C ALA A 147 -10.60 -4.15 -16.17
N THR A 148 -9.35 -3.92 -15.78
CA THR A 148 -8.55 -4.89 -15.01
C THR A 148 -8.58 -4.61 -13.51
N LEU A 149 -8.49 -3.35 -13.10
CA LEU A 149 -8.39 -2.94 -11.69
C LEU A 149 -9.74 -2.53 -11.08
N GLY A 150 -10.75 -2.19 -11.89
CA GLY A 150 -12.10 -1.86 -11.45
C GLY A 150 -12.75 -2.96 -10.61
N PRO A 151 -12.75 -4.23 -11.06
CA PRO A 151 -13.25 -5.36 -10.26
C PRO A 151 -12.53 -5.51 -8.91
N LEU A 152 -11.20 -5.34 -8.89
CA LEU A 152 -10.42 -5.42 -7.65
C LEU A 152 -10.78 -4.28 -6.68
N CYS A 153 -10.91 -3.05 -7.18
CA CYS A 153 -11.41 -1.92 -6.39
C CYS A 153 -12.79 -2.22 -5.79
N PHE A 154 -13.67 -2.87 -6.55
CA PHE A 154 -15.00 -3.24 -6.08
C PHE A 154 -14.92 -4.30 -4.96
N LEU A 155 -14.13 -5.36 -5.15
CA LEU A 155 -14.00 -6.46 -4.18
C LEU A 155 -13.38 -5.99 -2.86
N ILE A 156 -12.31 -5.19 -2.91
CA ILE A 156 -11.71 -4.58 -1.71
C ILE A 156 -12.76 -3.78 -0.96
N ARG A 157 -13.45 -2.87 -1.65
CA ARG A 157 -14.48 -2.01 -1.06
C ARG A 157 -15.64 -2.80 -0.46
N ASP A 158 -16.13 -3.80 -1.18
CA ASP A 158 -17.29 -4.58 -0.77
C ASP A 158 -16.97 -5.39 0.48
N TYR A 159 -15.78 -6.01 0.53
CA TYR A 159 -15.33 -6.69 1.74
C TYR A 159 -15.04 -5.73 2.89
N SER A 160 -14.44 -4.57 2.62
CA SER A 160 -14.14 -3.62 3.69
C SER A 160 -15.37 -3.26 4.52
N ARG A 161 -16.58 -3.30 3.96
CA ARG A 161 -17.84 -3.08 4.70
C ARG A 161 -18.17 -4.15 5.73
N THR A 162 -17.55 -5.32 5.67
CA THR A 162 -17.69 -6.38 6.67
C THR A 162 -16.60 -6.29 7.75
N CYS A 163 -15.54 -5.51 7.51
CA CYS A 163 -14.51 -5.24 8.51
C CYS A 163 -15.04 -4.37 9.65
N ILE A 164 -14.33 -4.39 10.78
CA ILE A 164 -14.65 -3.54 11.92
C ILE A 164 -14.36 -2.08 11.54
N ASP A 165 -15.37 -1.22 11.71
CA ASP A 165 -15.21 0.23 11.56
C ASP A 165 -14.26 0.75 12.65
N TYR A 166 -13.22 1.46 12.26
CA TYR A 166 -12.27 2.07 13.19
C TYR A 166 -12.63 3.53 13.48
N ILE A 167 -12.63 3.90 14.76
CA ILE A 167 -12.77 5.28 15.25
C ILE A 167 -11.58 5.56 16.16
N GLY A 168 -10.96 6.73 15.98
CA GLY A 168 -9.80 7.19 16.72
C GLY A 168 -8.67 7.67 15.82
N THR A 169 -7.52 7.92 16.41
CA THR A 169 -6.35 8.42 15.68
C THR A 169 -5.64 7.30 14.93
N VAL A 170 -5.23 7.58 13.69
CA VAL A 170 -4.32 6.76 12.88
C VAL A 170 -3.18 7.58 12.33
N TYR A 171 -2.09 6.91 11.95
CA TYR A 171 -0.84 7.53 11.57
C TYR A 171 -0.36 7.05 10.21
N ARG A 172 0.20 7.96 9.39
CA ARG A 172 0.84 7.62 8.12
C ARG A 172 2.13 8.41 7.94
N GLY A 173 3.26 7.73 8.01
CA GLY A 173 4.53 8.29 7.54
C GLY A 173 4.57 8.30 6.02
N VAL A 174 5.17 9.32 5.41
CA VAL A 174 5.39 9.39 3.96
C VAL A 174 6.56 10.31 3.65
N GLN A 175 7.22 10.06 2.52
CA GLN A 175 8.14 11.00 1.92
C GLN A 175 7.38 11.94 0.97
N LEU A 176 7.29 13.22 1.31
CA LEU A 176 6.71 14.26 0.48
C LEU A 176 7.78 15.18 -0.11
N SER A 177 7.53 15.67 -1.32
CA SER A 177 8.28 16.80 -1.89
C SER A 177 7.96 18.09 -1.13
N LEU A 178 8.87 19.07 -1.18
CA LEU A 178 8.62 20.39 -0.60
C LEU A 178 7.35 21.03 -1.20
N THR A 179 7.14 20.89 -2.51
CA THR A 179 5.93 21.39 -3.19
C THR A 179 4.66 20.76 -2.63
N SER A 180 4.67 19.45 -2.34
CA SER A 180 3.54 18.76 -1.72
C SER A 180 3.30 19.27 -0.30
N ILE A 181 4.35 19.46 0.51
CA ILE A 181 4.23 20.00 1.87
C ILE A 181 3.64 21.43 1.84
N LEU A 182 4.13 22.28 0.94
CA LEU A 182 3.62 23.64 0.77
C LEU A 182 2.15 23.65 0.35
N SER A 183 1.70 22.70 -0.48
CA SER A 183 0.30 22.60 -0.87
C SER A 183 -0.61 22.18 0.30
N TYR A 184 -0.11 21.39 1.26
CA TYR A 184 -0.82 21.13 2.52
C TYR A 184 -0.86 22.36 3.42
N LYS A 185 0.25 23.10 3.56
CA LYS A 185 0.29 24.36 4.33
C LYS A 185 -0.74 25.37 3.83
N GLN A 186 -0.86 25.52 2.51
CA GLN A 186 -1.84 26.40 1.88
C GLN A 186 -3.29 25.91 2.05
N ALA A 187 -3.49 24.64 2.36
CA ALA A 187 -4.82 24.03 2.49
C ALA A 187 -5.30 23.90 3.93
N VAL A 188 -4.59 24.47 4.92
CA VAL A 188 -5.07 24.53 6.30
C VAL A 188 -6.47 25.16 6.33
N GLY A 189 -7.40 24.50 7.04
CA GLY A 189 -8.82 24.83 7.07
C GLY A 189 -9.63 24.32 5.87
N SER A 190 -8.99 23.81 4.81
CA SER A 190 -9.63 23.30 3.60
C SER A 190 -9.66 21.78 3.54
N TRP A 191 -10.59 21.25 2.74
CA TRP A 191 -10.71 19.82 2.47
C TRP A 191 -9.79 19.37 1.33
N ARG A 192 -9.22 18.18 1.48
CA ARG A 192 -8.43 17.47 0.47
C ARG A 192 -8.98 16.07 0.27
N THR A 193 -8.69 15.47 -0.88
CA THR A 193 -9.10 14.09 -1.22
C THR A 193 -7.88 13.27 -1.63
N TRP A 194 -7.77 12.05 -1.12
CA TRP A 194 -6.79 11.06 -1.56
C TRP A 194 -7.43 10.07 -2.52
N PRO A 195 -7.04 10.05 -3.80
CA PRO A 195 -7.74 9.24 -4.81
C PRO A 195 -7.50 7.73 -4.65
N SER A 196 -6.38 7.33 -4.07
CA SER A 196 -6.03 5.93 -3.81
C SER A 196 -6.47 5.45 -2.43
N TYR A 197 -6.60 4.14 -2.27
CA TYR A 197 -6.64 3.51 -0.97
C TYR A 197 -5.42 3.93 -0.14
N THR A 198 -5.63 4.29 1.12
CA THR A 198 -4.58 4.83 1.97
C THR A 198 -4.40 4.00 3.23
N SER A 199 -3.20 3.46 3.36
CA SER A 199 -2.79 2.64 4.50
C SER A 199 -2.31 3.53 5.64
N THR A 200 -2.82 3.24 6.82
CA THR A 200 -2.47 3.92 8.07
C THR A 200 -2.25 2.87 9.16
N SER A 201 -1.62 3.26 10.26
CA SER A 201 -1.41 2.40 11.42
C SER A 201 -2.04 3.02 12.65
N LYS A 202 -2.59 2.19 13.55
CA LYS A 202 -2.97 2.62 14.91
C LYS A 202 -1.74 2.98 15.75
N ASN A 203 -0.58 2.44 15.38
CA ASN A 203 0.67 2.61 16.11
C ASN A 203 1.51 3.75 15.52
N ARG A 204 1.64 4.85 16.27
CA ARG A 204 2.44 6.01 15.83
C ARG A 204 3.88 5.63 15.49
N LYS A 205 4.54 4.80 16.30
CA LYS A 205 5.94 4.43 16.10
C LYS A 205 6.11 3.68 14.78
N MET A 206 5.13 2.84 14.41
CA MET A 206 5.08 2.10 13.14
C MET A 206 4.94 3.01 11.90
N ALA A 207 4.36 4.19 12.06
CA ALA A 207 4.24 5.17 10.97
C ALA A 207 5.41 6.17 10.95
N GLU A 208 5.84 6.64 12.11
CA GLU A 208 6.73 7.79 12.29
C GLU A 208 8.18 7.55 11.84
N PHE A 209 8.65 6.31 11.80
CA PHE A 209 10.00 6.02 11.29
C PHE A 209 10.14 6.27 9.78
N ARG A 210 9.04 6.51 9.05
CA ARG A 210 9.00 6.62 7.58
C ARG A 210 8.93 8.07 7.11
N GLY A 211 9.79 8.41 6.14
CA GLY A 211 9.78 9.67 5.39
C GLY A 211 9.96 10.96 6.20
N ASN A 212 9.88 12.10 5.50
CA ASN A 212 9.99 13.44 6.08
C ASN A 212 8.65 14.02 6.58
N THR A 213 7.55 13.29 6.50
CA THR A 213 6.22 13.74 6.93
C THR A 213 5.49 12.64 7.69
N LEU A 214 4.77 13.01 8.75
CA LEU A 214 3.82 12.17 9.47
C LEU A 214 2.44 12.82 9.40
N PHE A 215 1.47 12.11 8.82
CA PHE A 215 0.07 12.44 8.98
C PHE A 215 -0.46 11.88 10.30
N ILE A 216 -1.15 12.73 11.07
CA ILE A 216 -1.93 12.38 12.25
C ILE A 216 -3.40 12.59 11.90
N ILE A 217 -4.14 11.51 11.73
CA ILE A 217 -5.48 11.54 11.14
C ILE A 217 -6.46 11.13 12.22
N GLU A 218 -7.38 12.03 12.57
CA GLU A 218 -8.46 11.73 13.51
C GLU A 218 -9.67 11.18 12.75
N ILE A 219 -9.98 9.89 12.95
CA ILE A 219 -11.16 9.25 12.38
C ILE A 219 -12.32 9.40 13.36
N THR A 220 -13.26 10.28 13.02
CA THR A 220 -14.45 10.53 13.83
C THR A 220 -15.66 9.74 13.34
N ASN A 221 -16.54 9.37 14.27
CA ASN A 221 -17.82 8.76 13.92
C ASN A 221 -18.69 9.80 13.20
N THR A 222 -18.82 9.67 11.88
CA THR A 222 -19.71 10.50 11.10
C THR A 222 -20.91 9.64 10.69
N LYS A 223 -22.12 10.17 10.95
CA LYS A 223 -23.41 9.52 10.65
C LYS A 223 -23.39 8.88 9.26
N LEU A 224 -23.77 7.59 9.17
CA LEU A 224 -24.27 6.75 8.05
C LEU A 224 -23.79 6.91 6.59
N SER A 225 -23.11 7.99 6.19
CA SER A 225 -22.82 8.31 4.78
C SER A 225 -21.35 8.64 4.47
N SER A 226 -20.47 8.66 5.47
CA SER A 226 -19.04 8.92 5.23
C SER A 226 -18.25 7.65 4.89
N PRO A 227 -17.18 7.77 4.10
CA PRO A 227 -16.23 6.67 3.90
C PRO A 227 -15.69 6.20 5.25
N ARG A 228 -15.97 4.94 5.59
CA ARG A 228 -15.52 4.30 6.83
C ARG A 228 -14.03 3.97 6.74
N ALA A 229 -13.33 4.07 7.86
CA ALA A 229 -11.99 3.53 8.02
C ALA A 229 -12.11 2.10 8.51
N TYR A 230 -11.37 1.17 7.91
CA TYR A 230 -11.55 -0.26 8.17
C TYR A 230 -10.33 -0.82 8.88
N ASP A 231 -10.52 -1.39 10.07
CA ASP A 231 -9.48 -2.18 10.72
C ASP A 231 -9.30 -3.49 9.94
N VAL A 232 -8.15 -3.65 9.31
CA VAL A 232 -7.81 -4.82 8.51
C VAL A 232 -6.73 -5.68 9.17
N THR A 233 -6.45 -5.46 10.46
CA THR A 233 -5.38 -6.13 11.21
C THR A 233 -5.45 -7.66 11.05
N GLU A 234 -6.62 -8.26 11.26
CA GLU A 234 -6.83 -9.72 11.24
C GLU A 234 -6.67 -10.36 9.85
N ILE A 235 -6.76 -9.56 8.78
CA ILE A 235 -6.79 -10.04 7.39
C ILE A 235 -5.50 -9.66 6.66
N SER A 236 -4.80 -8.64 7.17
CA SER A 236 -3.53 -8.19 6.65
C SER A 236 -2.49 -9.31 6.64
N GLN A 237 -1.63 -9.35 5.61
CA GLN A 237 -0.41 -10.17 5.66
C GLN A 237 0.51 -9.76 6.82
N PHE A 238 0.37 -8.52 7.30
CA PHE A 238 1.18 -7.94 8.38
C PHE A 238 0.29 -7.41 9.50
N PRO A 239 -0.27 -8.28 10.37
CA PRO A 239 -1.10 -7.85 11.50
C PRO A 239 -0.35 -6.93 12.47
N SER A 240 0.97 -7.10 12.61
CA SER A 240 1.80 -6.24 13.47
C SER A 240 1.87 -4.77 13.03
N GLU A 241 1.51 -4.46 11.78
CA GLU A 241 1.41 -3.07 11.34
C GLU A 241 0.16 -2.37 11.88
N GLU A 242 -0.77 -3.10 12.51
CA GLU A 242 -2.00 -2.57 13.10
C GLU A 242 -2.77 -1.70 12.09
N GLU A 243 -2.91 -2.23 10.88
CA GLU A 243 -3.34 -1.45 9.73
C GLU A 243 -4.82 -1.08 9.80
N VAL A 244 -5.08 0.21 9.62
CA VAL A 244 -6.40 0.75 9.29
C VAL A 244 -6.35 1.25 7.84
N LEU A 245 -7.21 0.68 7.00
CA LEU A 245 -7.29 1.00 5.59
C LEU A 245 -8.36 2.07 5.35
N LEU A 246 -7.94 3.21 4.79
CA LEU A 246 -8.85 4.24 4.31
C LEU A 246 -9.21 3.97 2.84
N PRO A 247 -10.50 4.11 2.48
CA PRO A 247 -10.97 3.82 1.12
C PRO A 247 -10.41 4.82 0.10
N ALA A 248 -10.35 4.38 -1.16
CA ALA A 248 -10.06 5.25 -2.29
C ALA A 248 -11.03 6.44 -2.34
N GLY A 249 -10.47 7.63 -2.58
CA GLY A 249 -11.17 8.92 -2.61
C GLY A 249 -11.71 9.39 -1.27
N VAL A 250 -11.10 8.95 -0.16
CA VAL A 250 -11.33 9.53 1.17
C VAL A 250 -11.01 11.03 1.17
N SER A 251 -11.91 11.84 1.72
CA SER A 251 -11.71 13.27 1.94
C SER A 251 -11.48 13.57 3.41
N PHE A 252 -10.60 14.54 3.69
CA PHE A 252 -10.23 14.97 5.04
C PHE A 252 -9.95 16.48 5.05
N GLN A 253 -10.12 17.11 6.20
CA GLN A 253 -9.76 18.52 6.40
C GLN A 253 -8.33 18.61 6.92
N VAL A 254 -7.52 19.51 6.37
CA VAL A 254 -6.19 19.80 6.90
C VAL A 254 -6.35 20.78 8.06
N ILE A 255 -6.00 20.34 9.27
CA ILE A 255 -6.20 21.15 10.49
C ILE A 255 -4.97 22.01 10.78
N SER A 256 -3.77 21.44 10.71
CA SER A 256 -2.52 22.17 10.89
C SER A 256 -1.41 21.55 10.04
N VAL A 257 -0.34 22.29 9.85
CA VAL A 257 0.91 21.76 9.28
C VAL A 257 2.07 22.37 10.05
N GLU A 258 2.73 21.55 10.83
CA GLU A 258 3.83 21.95 11.71
C GLU A 258 5.12 21.26 11.30
N GLN A 259 6.25 21.74 11.79
CA GLN A 259 7.53 21.09 11.62
C GLN A 259 8.12 20.85 13.00
N ASP A 260 8.44 19.59 13.31
CA ASP A 260 8.97 19.21 14.60
C ASP A 260 10.47 19.59 14.73
N LEU A 261 11.01 19.38 15.92
CA LEU A 261 12.42 19.65 16.22
C LEU A 261 13.40 18.81 15.38
N LYS A 262 12.93 17.69 14.80
CA LYS A 262 13.71 16.79 13.94
C LYS A 262 13.53 17.13 12.45
N GLN A 263 12.99 18.30 12.13
CA GLN A 263 12.69 18.76 10.76
C GLN A 263 11.62 17.92 10.03
N LYS A 264 10.89 17.04 10.74
CA LYS A 264 9.80 16.25 10.18
C LYS A 264 8.52 17.07 10.19
N TYR A 265 7.79 17.06 9.07
CA TYR A 265 6.51 17.74 8.98
C TYR A 265 5.41 16.90 9.62
N ILE A 266 4.59 17.53 10.47
CA ILE A 266 3.40 16.94 11.07
C ILE A 266 2.18 17.58 10.40
N ILE A 267 1.34 16.75 9.78
CA ILE A 267 0.13 17.16 9.05
C ILE A 267 -1.10 16.49 9.66
#